data_AF-A0A931LR28-F1
#
_entry.id   AF-A0A931LR28-F1
#
_cell.length_a   1.000
_cell.length_b   1.000
_cell.length_c   1.000
_cell.angle_alpha   90.00
_cell.angle_beta   90.00
_cell.angle_gamma   90.00
#
_symmetry.space_group_name_H-M   'P 1'
#
loop_
_entity.id
_entity.type
_entity.pdbx_description
1 polymer ?
#
loop_
_entity_poly.entity_id
_entity_poly.type
_entity_poly.pdbx_seq_one_letter_code
_entity_poly.pdbx_strand_id
1 'polypeptide(L)'
;MSDKSSTEEAIARLAVRFGLANRVATAERAPALRGVEISVCASPDAGASLDVDLVGVKAALLYADSVRLCSPAASLVGAIRGLAKLDLHEKLAFLREIGPICDPSRADELANILAEVERRFRTRPKTRADFLLRRELHEIIEREWDAVSRMVEQIGDDHGFAELELATSRNLLEVVTFSDWHSVEAAAEAWFQWIVDSCKDPYTIPLLDDTAATLIRSALDEGIVVINREQTPLQKHGALAAKLFQRLPAFPQLTVAETLELRADIETYLARFRSAMLRLSETARSESWDPDFLHEVEQIFLREVQPGVDDIQAKLRDHRLTRTLYRAIYATPSTQKAAIAITIANAPLVAKYVAAVYAAIGLASATMREFDVRQRALQEVRQHGLFLYHEVTTKLGG
;
A
#
# COMPACT_ATOMS: atom_id res chain seq x y z
N MET A 1 -17.38 -14.87 -32.00
CA MET A 1 -17.10 -14.26 -30.68
C MET A 1 -16.30 -15.16 -29.74
N SER A 2 -16.22 -16.48 -29.99
CA SER A 2 -15.43 -17.43 -29.16
C SER A 2 -13.91 -17.41 -29.36
N ASP A 3 -13.39 -16.75 -30.40
CA ASP A 3 -12.00 -16.93 -30.88
C ASP A 3 -11.00 -15.89 -30.31
N LYS A 4 -11.48 -14.67 -29.98
CA LYS A 4 -10.64 -13.60 -29.41
C LYS A 4 -10.18 -13.90 -27.99
N SER A 5 -11.09 -14.41 -27.16
CA SER A 5 -10.81 -14.76 -25.75
C SER A 5 -9.71 -15.84 -25.65
N SER A 6 -9.76 -16.85 -26.52
CA SER A 6 -8.75 -17.91 -26.55
C SER A 6 -7.36 -17.41 -26.97
N THR A 7 -7.31 -16.43 -27.87
CA THR A 7 -6.07 -15.79 -28.33
C THR A 7 -5.44 -14.93 -27.23
N GLU A 8 -6.24 -14.10 -26.55
CA GLU A 8 -5.80 -13.25 -25.44
C GLU A 8 -5.27 -14.09 -24.26
N GLU A 9 -5.96 -15.19 -23.92
CA GLU A 9 -5.52 -16.11 -22.88
C GLU A 9 -4.20 -16.82 -23.24
N ALA A 10 -4.00 -17.20 -24.50
CA ALA A 10 -2.75 -17.79 -24.97
C ALA A 10 -1.58 -16.80 -24.91
N ILE A 11 -1.82 -15.52 -25.24
CA ILE A 11 -0.81 -14.46 -25.12
C ILE A 11 -0.46 -14.19 -23.65
N ALA A 12 -1.46 -14.10 -22.77
CA ALA A 12 -1.25 -13.92 -21.33
C ALA A 12 -0.41 -15.07 -20.74
N ARG A 13 -0.68 -16.31 -21.14
CA ARG A 13 0.12 -17.48 -20.76
C ARG A 13 1.58 -17.38 -21.15
N LEU A 14 1.85 -17.00 -22.40
CA LEU A 14 3.22 -16.81 -22.86
C LEU A 14 3.90 -15.64 -22.15
N ALA A 15 3.18 -14.54 -21.92
CA ALA A 15 3.69 -13.39 -21.18
C ALA A 15 4.11 -13.76 -19.76
N VAL A 16 3.28 -14.53 -19.04
CA VAL A 16 3.60 -15.08 -17.73
C VAL A 16 4.81 -15.98 -17.78
N ARG A 17 4.83 -16.95 -18.68
CA ARG A 17 5.89 -17.94 -18.71
C ARG A 17 7.26 -17.31 -19.00
N PHE A 18 7.33 -16.43 -20.00
CA PHE A 18 8.59 -15.76 -20.36
C PHE A 18 8.93 -14.61 -19.40
N GLY A 19 7.94 -13.84 -18.96
CA GLY A 19 8.14 -12.69 -18.08
C GLY A 19 8.48 -13.06 -16.64
N LEU A 20 7.96 -14.18 -16.14
CA LEU A 20 8.26 -14.70 -14.80
C LEU A 20 9.47 -15.64 -14.78
N ALA A 21 9.83 -16.33 -15.87
CA ALA A 21 11.02 -17.19 -15.92
C ALA A 21 12.31 -16.46 -15.52
N ASN A 22 12.36 -15.14 -15.70
CA ASN A 22 13.46 -14.27 -15.25
C ASN A 22 13.35 -13.78 -13.79
N ARG A 23 12.35 -14.23 -13.02
CA ARG A 23 12.07 -13.78 -11.65
C ARG A 23 11.65 -14.89 -10.67
N VAL A 24 11.45 -16.13 -11.12
CA VAL A 24 11.16 -17.25 -10.20
C VAL A 24 12.43 -17.67 -9.46
N ALA A 25 12.89 -16.82 -8.55
CA ALA A 25 13.07 -17.29 -7.20
C ALA A 25 11.66 -17.26 -6.60
N THR A 26 10.93 -18.37 -6.68
CA THR A 26 9.88 -18.64 -5.68
C THR A 26 10.59 -18.51 -4.36
N ALA A 27 10.44 -17.35 -3.71
CA ALA A 27 11.03 -17.12 -2.43
C ALA A 27 10.24 -18.00 -1.45
N GLU A 28 10.65 -19.26 -1.31
CA GLU A 28 10.47 -19.97 -0.06
C GLU A 28 11.19 -19.12 0.99
N ARG A 29 10.43 -18.19 1.58
CA ARG A 29 10.99 -17.26 2.54
C ARG A 29 10.63 -17.71 3.94
N ALA A 30 11.66 -17.87 4.75
CA ALA A 30 11.54 -18.02 6.18
C ALA A 30 10.64 -16.91 6.74
N PRO A 31 9.72 -17.24 7.66
CA PRO A 31 8.78 -16.28 8.23
C PRO A 31 9.54 -15.06 8.75
N ALA A 32 9.00 -13.86 8.52
CA ALA A 32 9.53 -12.65 9.11
C ALA A 32 9.36 -12.72 10.63
N LEU A 33 10.30 -13.35 11.32
CA LEU A 33 10.29 -13.51 12.78
C LEU A 33 10.37 -12.17 13.54
N ARG A 34 10.49 -11.04 12.82
CA ARG A 34 10.63 -9.69 13.37
C ARG A 34 9.93 -8.65 12.48
N GLY A 35 8.64 -8.45 12.67
CA GLY A 35 7.89 -7.36 12.04
C GLY A 35 6.40 -7.65 11.92
N VAL A 36 5.60 -6.61 11.67
CA VAL A 36 4.20 -6.77 11.25
C VAL A 36 4.18 -6.96 9.74
N GLU A 37 3.66 -8.09 9.28
CA GLU A 37 3.50 -8.37 7.86
C GLU A 37 2.02 -8.29 7.48
N ILE A 38 1.74 -7.60 6.37
CA ILE A 38 0.39 -7.54 5.80
C ILE A 38 0.37 -8.17 4.42
N SER A 39 -0.61 -9.04 4.21
CA SER A 39 -0.98 -9.59 2.91
C SER A 39 -2.23 -8.90 2.39
N VAL A 40 -2.10 -8.11 1.33
CA VAL A 40 -3.23 -7.52 0.62
C VAL A 40 -3.75 -8.54 -0.39
N CYS A 41 -4.97 -9.00 -0.18
CA CYS A 41 -5.67 -9.93 -1.05
C CYS A 41 -6.66 -9.15 -1.91
N ALA A 42 -6.24 -8.81 -3.12
CA ALA A 42 -7.08 -8.12 -4.08
C ALA A 42 -7.66 -9.11 -5.08
N SER A 43 -8.95 -8.95 -5.36
CA SER A 43 -9.70 -9.81 -6.25
C SER A 43 -9.42 -9.47 -7.70
N PRO A 44 -9.43 -10.46 -8.60
CA PRO A 44 -9.27 -10.22 -10.01
C PRO A 44 -10.37 -9.29 -10.54
N ASP A 45 -9.98 -8.14 -11.09
CA ASP A 45 -10.86 -7.24 -11.82
C ASP A 45 -10.78 -7.51 -13.33
N ALA A 46 -11.93 -7.50 -14.00
CA ALA A 46 -12.04 -7.75 -15.44
C ALA A 46 -11.35 -6.67 -16.29
N GLY A 47 -11.12 -5.48 -15.72
CA GLY A 47 -10.46 -4.36 -16.39
C GLY A 47 -8.95 -4.27 -16.16
N ALA A 48 -8.33 -5.19 -15.41
CA ALA A 48 -6.93 -5.10 -14.97
C ALA A 48 -6.56 -3.78 -14.26
N SER A 49 -7.54 -3.07 -13.68
CA SER A 49 -7.28 -1.91 -12.84
C SER A 49 -6.68 -2.35 -11.51
N LEU A 50 -5.77 -1.54 -10.97
CA LEU A 50 -5.19 -1.74 -9.64
C LEU A 50 -5.78 -0.78 -8.61
N ASP A 51 -6.89 -0.10 -8.88
CA ASP A 51 -7.44 0.90 -7.95
C ASP A 51 -7.77 0.26 -6.58
N VAL A 52 -8.40 -0.91 -6.59
CA VAL A 52 -8.74 -1.67 -5.38
C VAL A 52 -7.48 -2.14 -4.67
N ASP A 53 -6.53 -2.68 -5.42
CA ASP A 53 -5.22 -3.14 -4.94
C ASP A 53 -4.48 -2.03 -4.23
N LEU A 54 -4.42 -0.85 -4.85
CA LEU A 54 -3.70 0.32 -4.36
C LEU A 54 -4.30 0.85 -3.07
N VAL A 55 -5.62 0.81 -2.88
CA VAL A 55 -6.26 1.20 -1.61
C VAL A 55 -5.78 0.30 -0.46
N GLY A 56 -5.73 -1.02 -0.70
CA GLY A 56 -5.21 -1.99 0.27
C GLY A 56 -3.71 -1.83 0.52
N VAL A 57 -2.92 -1.69 -0.54
CA VAL A 57 -1.47 -1.50 -0.50
C VAL A 57 -1.09 -0.23 0.24
N LYS A 58 -1.75 0.90 -0.03
CA LYS A 58 -1.47 2.18 0.65
C LYS A 58 -1.73 2.07 2.15
N ALA A 59 -2.84 1.44 2.55
CA ALA A 59 -3.16 1.22 3.96
C ALA A 59 -2.15 0.30 4.64
N ALA A 60 -1.75 -0.77 3.95
CA ALA A 60 -0.73 -1.70 4.42
C ALA A 60 0.64 -1.02 4.56
N LEU A 61 1.04 -0.20 3.59
CA LEU A 61 2.31 0.53 3.59
C LEU A 61 2.39 1.58 4.71
N LEU A 62 1.29 2.09 5.25
CA LEU A 62 1.32 2.95 6.44
C LEU A 62 1.46 2.16 7.75
N TYR A 63 1.06 0.88 7.75
CA TYR A 63 0.94 0.09 8.97
C TYR A 63 2.01 -0.97 9.17
N ALA A 64 2.37 -1.72 8.13
CA ALA A 64 3.19 -2.92 8.18
C ALA A 64 4.69 -2.62 8.04
N ASP A 65 5.55 -3.56 8.36
CA ASP A 65 6.99 -3.52 8.07
C ASP A 65 7.29 -4.09 6.68
N SER A 66 6.49 -5.07 6.25
CA SER A 66 6.50 -5.67 4.91
C SER A 66 5.08 -5.86 4.40
N VAL A 67 4.90 -5.65 3.10
CA VAL A 67 3.61 -5.85 2.42
C VAL A 67 3.76 -6.88 1.31
N ARG A 68 2.85 -7.85 1.26
CA ARG A 68 2.65 -8.72 0.10
C ARG A 68 1.35 -8.36 -0.60
N LEU A 69 1.36 -8.29 -1.92
CA LEU A 69 0.15 -8.13 -2.74
C LEU A 69 -0.12 -9.43 -3.48
N CYS A 70 -1.23 -10.06 -3.12
CA CYS A 70 -1.84 -11.16 -3.87
C CYS A 70 -2.91 -10.56 -4.79
N SER A 71 -2.51 -10.30 -6.03
CA SER A 71 -3.37 -9.76 -7.07
C SER A 71 -3.07 -10.44 -8.41
N PRO A 72 -4.05 -11.11 -9.03
CA PRO A 72 -3.89 -11.67 -10.36
C PRO A 72 -3.54 -10.60 -11.40
N ALA A 73 -4.16 -9.40 -11.30
CA ALA A 73 -3.88 -8.28 -12.20
C ALA A 73 -2.44 -7.78 -12.07
N ALA A 74 -1.97 -7.55 -10.84
CA ALA A 74 -0.59 -7.12 -10.60
C ALA A 74 0.44 -8.18 -11.03
N SER A 75 0.15 -9.47 -10.78
CA SER A 75 0.99 -10.57 -11.24
C SER A 75 1.08 -10.64 -12.77
N LEU A 76 -0.05 -10.49 -13.47
CA LEU A 76 -0.11 -10.53 -14.93
C LEU A 76 0.66 -9.37 -15.55
N VAL A 77 0.53 -8.16 -15.01
CA VAL A 77 1.30 -7.03 -15.53
C VAL A 77 2.77 -7.11 -15.15
N GLY A 78 3.11 -7.63 -13.96
CA GLY A 78 4.49 -7.96 -13.62
C GLY A 78 5.13 -8.90 -14.64
N ALA A 79 4.38 -9.91 -15.09
CA ALA A 79 4.76 -10.81 -16.16
C ALA A 79 4.91 -10.10 -17.52
N ILE A 80 3.92 -9.31 -17.95
CA ILE A 80 3.97 -8.55 -19.21
C ILE A 80 5.18 -7.61 -19.22
N ARG A 81 5.48 -6.94 -18.10
CA ARG A 81 6.68 -6.10 -17.95
C ARG A 81 7.98 -6.88 -17.95
N GLY A 82 7.95 -8.15 -17.56
CA GLY A 82 9.07 -9.07 -17.74
C GLY A 82 9.46 -9.25 -19.21
N LEU A 83 8.51 -9.14 -20.14
CA LEU A 83 8.79 -9.25 -21.58
C LEU A 83 9.75 -8.15 -22.08
N ALA A 84 9.63 -6.93 -21.56
CA ALA A 84 10.55 -5.85 -21.93
C ALA A 84 12.02 -6.15 -21.56
N LYS A 85 12.26 -7.10 -20.65
CA LYS A 85 13.59 -7.46 -20.12
C LYS A 85 14.18 -8.74 -20.70
N LEU A 86 13.51 -9.38 -21.65
CA LEU A 86 14.00 -10.63 -22.25
C LEU A 86 15.34 -10.42 -22.96
N ASP A 87 16.22 -11.41 -22.88
CA ASP A 87 17.41 -11.45 -23.72
C ASP A 87 17.08 -11.89 -25.16
N LEU A 88 18.05 -11.83 -26.07
CA LEU A 88 17.84 -12.19 -27.47
C LEU A 88 17.32 -13.63 -27.67
N HIS A 89 17.80 -14.59 -26.88
CA HIS A 89 17.37 -15.98 -27.00
C HIS A 89 15.92 -16.15 -26.54
N GLU A 90 15.57 -15.50 -25.43
CA GLU A 90 14.22 -15.48 -24.89
C GLU A 90 13.23 -14.76 -25.81
N LYS A 91 13.63 -13.62 -26.41
CA LYS A 91 12.84 -12.92 -27.44
C LYS A 91 12.51 -13.84 -28.61
N LEU A 92 13.52 -14.57 -29.13
CA LEU A 92 13.31 -15.52 -30.23
C LEU A 92 12.39 -16.68 -29.83
N ALA A 93 12.56 -17.21 -28.61
CA ALA A 93 11.71 -18.26 -28.09
C ALA A 93 10.24 -17.80 -27.91
N PHE A 94 10.04 -16.57 -27.42
CA PHE A 94 8.71 -15.95 -27.32
C PHE A 94 8.06 -15.77 -28.70
N LEU A 95 8.79 -15.20 -29.67
CA LEU A 95 8.30 -15.00 -31.04
C LEU A 95 7.88 -16.30 -31.72
N ARG A 96 8.61 -17.39 -31.47
CA ARG A 96 8.32 -18.71 -32.03
C ARG A 96 6.99 -19.27 -31.52
N GLU A 97 6.61 -18.94 -30.29
CA GLU A 97 5.41 -19.47 -29.67
C GLU A 97 4.19 -18.58 -29.84
N ILE A 98 4.39 -17.26 -29.92
CA ILE A 98 3.30 -16.33 -30.20
C ILE A 98 2.96 -16.27 -31.69
N GLY A 99 3.93 -16.53 -32.57
CA GLY A 99 3.77 -16.51 -34.02
C GLY A 99 2.58 -17.34 -34.52
N PRO A 100 2.47 -18.63 -34.18
CA PRO A 100 1.35 -19.49 -34.57
C PRO A 100 -0.01 -19.03 -34.02
N ILE A 101 -0.03 -18.28 -32.91
CA ILE A 101 -1.25 -17.75 -32.30
C ILE A 101 -1.71 -16.48 -33.06
N CYS A 102 -0.78 -15.58 -33.38
CA CYS A 102 -1.10 -14.32 -34.06
C CYS A 102 -1.35 -14.49 -35.56
N ASP A 103 -0.61 -15.37 -36.22
CA ASP A 103 -0.79 -15.66 -37.65
C ASP A 103 -0.59 -17.16 -37.93
N PRO A 104 -1.64 -17.98 -37.72
CA PRO A 104 -1.59 -19.41 -37.99
C PRO A 104 -1.21 -19.74 -39.44
N SER A 105 -1.51 -18.85 -40.39
CA SER A 105 -1.28 -19.08 -41.82
C SER A 105 0.20 -19.00 -42.22
N ARG A 106 1.01 -18.32 -41.41
CA ARG A 106 2.46 -18.13 -41.63
C ARG A 106 3.32 -18.76 -40.55
N ALA A 107 2.72 -19.57 -39.67
CA ALA A 107 3.39 -20.19 -38.53
C ALA A 107 4.67 -20.96 -38.93
N ASP A 108 4.58 -21.80 -39.96
CA ASP A 108 5.72 -22.61 -40.43
C ASP A 108 6.82 -21.76 -41.07
N GLU A 109 6.45 -20.72 -41.82
CA GLU A 109 7.40 -19.78 -42.44
C GLU A 109 8.18 -19.05 -41.34
N LEU A 110 7.47 -18.50 -40.36
CA LEU A 110 8.06 -17.79 -39.23
C LEU A 110 8.95 -18.72 -38.38
N ALA A 111 8.50 -19.94 -38.09
CA ALA A 111 9.28 -20.91 -37.33
C ALA A 111 10.62 -21.24 -38.03
N ASN A 112 10.61 -21.40 -39.35
CA ASN A 112 11.82 -21.65 -40.14
C ASN A 112 12.78 -20.45 -40.12
N ILE A 113 12.26 -19.23 -40.25
CA ILE A 113 13.07 -18.00 -40.17
C ILE A 113 13.72 -17.88 -38.78
N LEU A 114 12.94 -18.06 -37.71
CA LEU A 114 13.45 -17.94 -36.33
C LEU A 114 14.49 -19.02 -36.01
N ALA A 115 14.29 -20.26 -36.48
CA ALA A 115 15.26 -21.34 -36.32
C ALA A 115 16.59 -21.05 -37.04
N GLU A 116 16.54 -20.45 -38.24
CA GLU A 116 17.73 -20.05 -38.97
C GLU A 116 18.48 -18.92 -38.25
N VAL A 117 17.75 -17.94 -37.73
CA VAL A 117 18.30 -16.83 -36.95
C VAL A 117 18.98 -17.36 -35.69
N GLU A 118 18.32 -18.23 -34.92
CA GLU A 118 18.89 -18.82 -33.70
C GLU A 118 20.15 -19.64 -34.00
N ARG A 119 20.12 -20.47 -35.06
CA ARG A 119 21.28 -21.27 -35.51
C ARG A 119 22.48 -20.39 -35.82
N ARG A 120 22.24 -19.23 -36.44
CA ARG A 120 23.31 -18.24 -36.68
C ARG A 120 23.82 -17.67 -35.38
N PHE A 121 22.97 -17.21 -34.46
CA PHE A 121 23.45 -16.67 -33.18
C PHE A 121 24.22 -17.67 -32.31
N ARG A 122 23.90 -18.98 -32.38
CA ARG A 122 24.61 -20.04 -31.61
C ARG A 122 25.99 -20.41 -32.15
N THR A 123 26.23 -20.24 -33.44
CA THR A 123 27.54 -20.59 -34.04
C THR A 123 28.53 -19.44 -33.88
N ARG A 124 29.85 -19.68 -33.93
CA ARG A 124 30.84 -18.59 -33.94
C ARG A 124 30.93 -17.98 -35.34
N PRO A 125 30.94 -16.64 -35.50
CA PRO A 125 31.01 -16.03 -36.81
C PRO A 125 32.30 -16.41 -37.54
N LYS A 126 32.17 -16.96 -38.75
CA LYS A 126 33.30 -17.47 -39.53
C LYS A 126 33.87 -16.44 -40.50
N THR A 127 33.10 -15.42 -40.86
CA THR A 127 33.47 -14.38 -41.82
C THR A 127 33.01 -13.01 -41.35
N ARG A 128 33.63 -11.95 -41.90
CA ARG A 128 33.21 -10.56 -41.65
C ARG A 128 31.77 -10.30 -42.13
N ALA A 129 31.36 -10.92 -43.22
CA ALA A 129 29.99 -10.84 -43.72
C ALA A 129 28.99 -11.48 -42.74
N ASP A 130 29.32 -12.64 -42.16
CA ASP A 130 28.48 -13.29 -41.14
C ASP A 130 28.37 -12.45 -39.86
N PHE A 131 29.46 -11.80 -39.45
CA PHE A 131 29.44 -10.87 -38.34
C PHE A 131 28.52 -9.66 -38.59
N LEU A 132 28.61 -9.03 -39.76
CA LEU A 132 27.76 -7.89 -40.12
C LEU A 132 26.28 -8.26 -40.18
N LEU A 133 25.96 -9.41 -40.78
CA LEU A 133 24.59 -9.90 -40.88
C LEU A 133 23.99 -10.22 -39.50
N ARG A 134 24.75 -10.80 -38.58
CA ARG A 134 24.28 -11.01 -37.20
C ARG A 134 23.99 -9.70 -36.49
N ARG A 135 24.85 -8.70 -36.69
CA ARG A 135 24.65 -7.37 -36.12
C ARG A 135 23.36 -6.75 -36.67
N GLU A 136 23.14 -6.84 -37.97
CA GLU A 136 21.91 -6.36 -38.63
C GLU A 136 20.65 -7.09 -38.13
N LEU A 137 20.70 -8.43 -38.00
CA LEU A 137 19.59 -9.21 -37.44
C LEU A 137 19.31 -8.84 -35.98
N HIS A 138 20.36 -8.63 -35.19
CA HIS A 138 20.21 -8.19 -33.80
C HIS A 138 19.58 -6.79 -33.75
N GLU A 139 20.07 -5.85 -34.55
CA GLU A 139 19.51 -4.50 -34.66
C GLU A 139 18.03 -4.52 -35.10
N ILE A 140 17.65 -5.40 -36.03
CA ILE A 140 16.24 -5.58 -36.42
C ILE A 140 15.42 -6.08 -35.23
N ILE A 141 15.86 -7.16 -34.56
CA ILE A 141 15.11 -7.73 -33.43
C ILE A 141 14.96 -6.71 -32.30
N GLU A 142 16.02 -6.00 -31.95
CA GLU A 142 15.97 -4.96 -30.92
C GLU A 142 14.99 -3.83 -31.31
N ARG A 143 15.05 -3.35 -32.56
CA ARG A 143 14.15 -2.29 -33.04
C ARG A 143 12.68 -2.72 -33.01
N GLU A 144 12.38 -3.94 -33.45
CA GLU A 144 11.00 -4.45 -33.40
C GLU A 144 10.57 -4.71 -31.94
N TRP A 145 11.49 -5.15 -31.07
CA TRP A 145 11.22 -5.33 -29.65
C TRP A 145 10.97 -4.02 -28.92
N ASP A 146 11.61 -2.92 -29.32
CA ASP A 146 11.35 -1.59 -28.76
C ASP A 146 9.88 -1.18 -28.91
N ALA A 147 9.20 -1.62 -29.97
CA ALA A 147 7.77 -1.38 -30.13
C ALA A 147 6.94 -2.16 -29.08
N VAL A 148 7.33 -3.41 -28.80
CA VAL A 148 6.72 -4.23 -27.73
C VAL A 148 6.99 -3.60 -26.37
N SER A 149 8.23 -3.19 -26.09
CA SER A 149 8.60 -2.52 -24.84
C SER A 149 7.80 -1.24 -24.61
N ARG A 150 7.63 -0.37 -25.62
CA ARG A 150 6.81 0.84 -25.51
C ARG A 150 5.33 0.53 -25.25
N MET A 151 4.78 -0.50 -25.89
CA MET A 151 3.39 -0.91 -25.63
C MET A 151 3.23 -1.42 -24.19
N VAL A 152 4.21 -2.19 -23.69
CA VAL A 152 4.24 -2.67 -22.31
C VAL A 152 4.36 -1.52 -21.30
N GLU A 153 5.16 -0.50 -21.61
CA GLU A 153 5.28 0.72 -20.80
C GLU A 153 3.95 1.49 -20.74
N GLN A 154 3.28 1.67 -21.88
CA GLN A 154 1.97 2.33 -21.95
C GLN A 154 0.90 1.62 -21.10
N ILE A 155 0.85 0.28 -21.15
CA ILE A 155 -0.06 -0.52 -20.30
C ILE A 155 0.27 -0.33 -18.80
N GLY A 156 1.54 -0.12 -18.47
CA GLY A 156 1.99 0.14 -17.10
C GLY A 156 1.58 1.50 -16.55
N ASP A 157 1.55 2.53 -17.40
CA ASP A 157 1.31 3.91 -16.97
C ASP A 157 -0.18 4.20 -16.70
N ASP A 158 -1.10 3.52 -17.39
CA ASP A 158 -2.53 3.88 -17.39
C ASP A 158 -3.35 3.27 -16.21
N HIS A 159 -2.73 2.44 -15.36
CA HIS A 159 -3.48 1.58 -14.41
C HIS A 159 -2.83 1.42 -13.03
N GLY A 160 -2.00 2.39 -12.60
CA GLY A 160 -1.44 2.38 -11.24
C GLY A 160 -0.25 1.43 -11.02
N PHE A 161 0.28 0.80 -12.08
CA PHE A 161 1.43 -0.10 -11.95
C PHE A 161 2.73 0.62 -11.58
N ALA A 162 2.90 1.87 -12.05
CA ALA A 162 4.02 2.72 -11.66
C ALA A 162 4.09 2.93 -10.13
N GLU A 163 2.92 3.04 -9.48
CA GLU A 163 2.84 3.15 -8.03
C GLU A 163 3.33 1.87 -7.31
N LEU A 164 2.92 0.69 -7.79
CA LEU A 164 3.40 -0.58 -7.23
C LEU A 164 4.90 -0.79 -7.44
N GLU A 165 5.43 -0.38 -8.60
CA GLU A 165 6.87 -0.48 -8.88
C GLU A 165 7.69 0.38 -7.92
N LEU A 166 7.22 1.58 -7.60
CA LEU A 166 7.89 2.43 -6.62
C LEU A 166 8.02 1.72 -5.27
N ALA A 167 6.95 1.13 -4.75
CA ALA A 167 6.99 0.39 -3.49
C ALA A 167 7.86 -0.88 -3.56
N THR A 168 7.81 -1.58 -4.70
CA THR A 168 8.61 -2.79 -4.94
C THR A 168 10.11 -2.47 -5.00
N SER A 169 10.48 -1.39 -5.69
CA SER A 169 11.88 -0.93 -5.82
C SER A 169 12.52 -0.55 -4.47
N ARG A 170 11.70 -0.19 -3.48
CA ARG A 170 12.14 0.11 -2.11
C ARG A 170 12.12 -1.12 -1.19
N ASN A 171 11.83 -2.32 -1.70
CA ASN A 171 11.68 -3.57 -0.93
C ASN A 171 10.63 -3.49 0.19
N LEU A 172 9.59 -2.66 0.00
CA LEU A 172 8.47 -2.53 0.95
C LEU A 172 7.24 -3.32 0.51
N LEU A 173 7.14 -3.61 -0.78
CA LEU A 173 6.09 -4.39 -1.40
C LEU A 173 6.68 -5.56 -2.18
N GLU A 174 6.11 -6.73 -2.01
CA GLU A 174 6.33 -7.91 -2.84
C GLU A 174 5.02 -8.27 -3.53
N VAL A 175 5.03 -8.36 -4.86
CA VAL A 175 3.87 -8.84 -5.63
C VAL A 175 4.00 -10.35 -5.81
N VAL A 176 3.00 -11.08 -5.36
CA VAL A 176 2.93 -12.53 -5.51
C VAL A 176 2.79 -12.86 -6.98
N THR A 177 3.68 -13.71 -7.47
CA THR A 177 3.66 -14.19 -8.85
C THR A 177 2.98 -15.54 -8.91
N PHE A 178 1.91 -15.65 -9.68
CA PHE A 178 1.31 -16.96 -9.98
C PHE A 178 2.03 -17.54 -11.19
N SER A 179 2.66 -18.71 -11.04
CA SER A 179 3.40 -19.37 -12.12
C SER A 179 2.49 -20.19 -13.04
N ASP A 180 1.37 -20.68 -12.52
CA ASP A 180 0.43 -21.56 -13.23
C ASP A 180 -0.74 -20.78 -13.83
N TRP A 181 -0.47 -19.95 -14.83
CA TRP A 181 -1.53 -19.33 -15.65
C TRP A 181 -2.07 -20.26 -16.75
N HIS A 182 -1.96 -21.58 -16.58
CA HIS A 182 -2.36 -22.56 -17.60
C HIS A 182 -3.81 -22.38 -18.07
N SER A 183 -4.68 -21.87 -17.19
CA SER A 183 -5.99 -21.31 -17.53
C SER A 183 -6.38 -20.23 -16.52
N VAL A 184 -7.45 -19.47 -16.82
CA VAL A 184 -8.04 -18.51 -15.89
C VAL A 184 -8.48 -19.18 -14.59
N GLU A 185 -9.03 -20.41 -14.67
CA GLU A 185 -9.45 -21.20 -13.52
C GLU A 185 -8.27 -21.61 -12.63
N ALA A 186 -7.15 -22.00 -13.22
CA ALA A 186 -5.94 -22.34 -12.46
C ALA A 186 -5.38 -21.12 -11.72
N ALA A 187 -5.39 -19.94 -12.35
CA ALA A 187 -4.99 -18.70 -11.71
C ALA A 187 -5.95 -18.30 -10.56
N ALA A 188 -7.26 -18.48 -10.77
CA ALA A 188 -8.27 -18.23 -9.74
C ALA A 188 -8.12 -19.18 -8.53
N GLU A 189 -7.87 -20.47 -8.78
CA GLU A 189 -7.63 -21.47 -7.73
C GLU A 189 -6.34 -21.15 -6.95
N ALA A 190 -5.25 -20.83 -7.65
CA ALA A 190 -3.98 -20.47 -7.01
C ALA A 190 -4.12 -19.19 -6.16
N TRP A 191 -4.87 -18.20 -6.66
CA TRP A 191 -5.21 -17.00 -5.91
C TRP A 191 -6.04 -17.32 -4.67
N PHE A 192 -7.11 -18.12 -4.80
CA PHE A 192 -7.95 -18.51 -3.68
C PHE A 192 -7.17 -19.27 -2.61
N GLN A 193 -6.34 -20.24 -3.03
CA GLN A 193 -5.49 -21.02 -2.13
C GLN A 193 -4.52 -20.09 -1.37
N TRP A 194 -3.95 -19.10 -2.04
CA TRP A 194 -3.08 -18.12 -1.39
C TRP A 194 -3.81 -17.30 -0.33
N ILE A 195 -5.05 -16.88 -0.60
CA ILE A 195 -5.86 -16.16 0.41
C ILE A 195 -6.10 -17.06 1.62
N VAL A 196 -6.49 -18.31 1.39
CA VAL A 196 -6.71 -19.30 2.44
C VAL A 196 -5.45 -19.47 3.29
N ASP A 197 -4.29 -19.62 2.67
CA ASP A 197 -3.02 -19.78 3.35
C ASP A 197 -2.63 -18.52 4.13
N SER A 198 -2.87 -17.33 3.57
CA SER A 198 -2.66 -16.07 4.27
C SER A 198 -3.58 -15.90 5.49
N CYS A 199 -4.80 -16.43 5.46
CA CYS A 199 -5.71 -16.41 6.60
C CYS A 199 -5.35 -17.46 7.66
N LYS A 200 -4.72 -18.57 7.26
CA LYS A 200 -4.23 -19.61 8.18
C LYS A 200 -2.89 -19.27 8.82
N ASP A 201 -2.11 -18.38 8.23
CA ASP A 201 -0.82 -17.96 8.76
C ASP A 201 -1.01 -17.10 10.04
N PRO A 202 -0.51 -17.56 11.20
CA PRO A 202 -0.63 -16.82 12.45
C PRO A 202 0.26 -15.58 12.52
N TYR A 203 1.21 -15.40 11.60
CA TYR A 203 2.17 -14.29 11.62
C TYR A 203 1.88 -13.21 10.57
N THR A 204 0.91 -13.46 9.70
CA THR A 204 0.54 -12.56 8.61
C THR A 204 -0.86 -12.01 8.84
N ILE A 205 -1.06 -10.73 8.54
CA ILE A 205 -2.36 -10.09 8.63
C ILE A 205 -2.98 -9.99 7.23
N PRO A 206 -4.03 -10.77 6.92
CA PRO A 206 -4.73 -10.65 5.64
C PRO A 206 -5.61 -9.39 5.64
N LEU A 207 -5.35 -8.50 4.68
CA LEU A 207 -6.27 -7.43 4.28
C LEU A 207 -7.04 -7.90 3.04
N LEU A 208 -8.28 -8.29 3.26
CA LEU A 208 -9.17 -8.76 2.21
C LEU A 208 -9.97 -7.60 1.65
N ASP A 209 -10.07 -7.53 0.32
CA ASP A 209 -11.13 -6.74 -0.30
C ASP A 209 -12.50 -7.40 -0.13
N ASP A 210 -13.56 -6.71 -0.53
CA ASP A 210 -14.94 -7.15 -0.26
C ASP A 210 -15.27 -8.50 -0.93
N THR A 211 -14.70 -8.74 -2.11
CA THR A 211 -14.88 -9.98 -2.88
C THR A 211 -14.11 -11.15 -2.25
N ALA A 212 -12.84 -10.95 -1.88
CA ALA A 212 -12.01 -11.94 -1.21
C ALA A 212 -12.58 -12.30 0.17
N ALA A 213 -13.07 -11.30 0.93
CA ALA A 213 -13.75 -11.50 2.20
C ALA A 213 -15.03 -12.34 2.04
N THR A 214 -15.84 -12.02 1.03
CA THR A 214 -17.07 -12.78 0.71
C THR A 214 -16.75 -14.22 0.35
N LEU A 215 -15.71 -14.46 -0.46
CA LEU A 215 -15.32 -15.79 -0.89
C LEU A 215 -14.81 -16.65 0.28
N ILE A 216 -13.96 -16.09 1.15
CA ILE A 216 -13.48 -16.80 2.35
C ILE A 216 -14.64 -17.13 3.29
N ARG A 217 -15.56 -16.20 3.51
CA ARG A 217 -16.75 -16.45 4.32
C ARG A 217 -17.59 -17.60 3.75
N SER A 218 -17.90 -17.58 2.47
CA SER A 218 -18.63 -18.67 1.82
C SER A 218 -17.92 -20.02 1.97
N ALA A 219 -16.60 -20.04 1.80
CA ALA A 219 -15.82 -21.27 1.97
C ALA A 219 -15.80 -21.80 3.41
N LEU A 220 -15.86 -20.90 4.41
CA LEU A 220 -16.01 -21.26 5.82
C LEU A 220 -17.41 -21.80 6.13
N ASP A 221 -18.45 -21.12 5.64
CA ASP A 221 -19.85 -21.50 5.85
C ASP A 221 -20.18 -22.86 5.24
N GLU A 222 -19.57 -23.17 4.08
CA GLU A 222 -19.69 -24.46 3.40
C GLU A 222 -18.77 -25.56 3.99
N GLY A 223 -17.87 -25.21 4.92
CA GLY A 223 -16.92 -26.14 5.53
C GLY A 223 -15.80 -26.61 4.60
N ILE A 224 -15.58 -25.91 3.48
CA ILE A 224 -14.48 -26.16 2.54
C ILE A 224 -13.13 -25.79 3.18
N VAL A 225 -13.13 -24.70 3.96
CA VAL A 225 -11.94 -24.19 4.64
C VAL A 225 -12.15 -24.22 6.16
N VAL A 226 -11.07 -24.52 6.90
CA VAL A 226 -11.04 -24.40 8.36
C VAL A 226 -9.90 -23.44 8.73
N ILE A 227 -10.24 -22.35 9.42
CA ILE A 227 -9.29 -21.36 9.95
C ILE A 227 -9.38 -21.38 11.47
N ASN A 228 -8.23 -21.47 12.15
CA ASN A 228 -8.20 -21.45 13.61
C ASN A 228 -8.45 -20.02 14.13
N ARG A 229 -9.67 -19.78 14.63
CA ARG A 229 -10.10 -18.48 15.15
C ARG A 229 -9.36 -18.04 16.42
N GLU A 230 -8.68 -18.94 17.12
CA GLU A 230 -7.87 -18.57 18.30
C GLU A 230 -6.59 -17.80 17.93
N GLN A 231 -6.20 -17.79 16.64
CA GLN A 231 -5.02 -17.10 16.13
C GLN A 231 -5.33 -15.73 15.50
N THR A 232 -6.60 -15.29 15.49
CA THR A 232 -7.05 -14.05 14.84
C THR A 232 -6.81 -12.72 15.59
N PRO A 233 -6.44 -12.65 16.89
CA PRO A 233 -6.19 -11.36 17.54
C PRO A 233 -5.12 -10.51 16.84
N LEU A 234 -4.09 -11.15 16.27
CA LEU A 234 -3.07 -10.48 15.46
C LEU A 234 -3.65 -9.96 14.13
N GLN A 235 -4.58 -10.69 13.54
CA GLN A 235 -5.16 -10.35 12.24
C GLN A 235 -6.14 -9.16 12.34
N LYS A 236 -6.93 -9.09 13.43
CA LYS A 236 -7.94 -8.04 13.63
C LYS A 236 -7.35 -6.65 13.75
N HIS A 237 -6.21 -6.48 14.40
CA HIS A 237 -5.65 -5.14 14.63
C HIS A 237 -5.11 -4.48 13.35
N GLY A 238 -4.55 -5.25 12.42
CA GLY A 238 -4.12 -4.70 11.13
C GLY A 238 -5.31 -4.38 10.22
N ALA A 239 -6.35 -5.23 10.22
CA ALA A 239 -7.61 -4.94 9.52
C ALA A 239 -8.28 -3.67 10.06
N LEU A 240 -8.35 -3.52 11.40
CA LEU A 240 -8.85 -2.31 12.05
C LEU A 240 -8.03 -1.08 11.62
N ALA A 241 -6.70 -1.14 11.69
CA ALA A 241 -5.83 -0.04 11.30
C ALA A 241 -6.04 0.38 9.84
N ALA A 242 -6.11 -0.60 8.92
CA ALA A 242 -6.33 -0.34 7.51
C ALA A 242 -7.68 0.36 7.26
N LYS A 243 -8.76 -0.12 7.88
CA LYS A 243 -10.08 0.52 7.78
C LYS A 243 -10.10 1.91 8.39
N LEU A 244 -9.38 2.16 9.49
CA LEU A 244 -9.23 3.50 10.04
C LEU A 244 -8.49 4.44 9.08
N PHE A 245 -7.42 3.99 8.43
CA PHE A 245 -6.70 4.79 7.45
C PHE A 245 -7.54 5.11 6.21
N GLN A 246 -8.33 4.15 5.73
CA GLN A 246 -9.24 4.35 4.59
C GLN A 246 -10.33 5.41 4.85
N ARG A 247 -10.63 5.72 6.11
CA ARG A 247 -11.58 6.79 6.51
C ARG A 247 -10.95 8.18 6.51
N LEU A 248 -9.63 8.28 6.42
CA LEU A 248 -8.96 9.57 6.47
C LEU A 248 -9.37 10.43 5.27
N PRO A 249 -9.54 11.74 5.47
CA PRO A 249 -9.70 12.67 4.36
C PRO A 249 -8.56 12.51 3.36
N ALA A 250 -8.84 12.71 2.07
CA ALA A 250 -7.86 12.63 0.98
C ALA A 250 -7.16 11.26 0.77
N PHE A 251 -7.42 10.25 1.61
CA PHE A 251 -6.74 8.95 1.53
C PHE A 251 -6.95 8.23 0.18
N PRO A 252 -8.16 8.18 -0.40
CA PRO A 252 -8.36 7.56 -1.71
C PRO A 252 -7.56 8.24 -2.83
N GLN A 253 -7.18 9.52 -2.65
CA GLN A 253 -6.44 10.29 -3.65
C GLN A 253 -4.93 10.24 -3.46
N LEU A 254 -4.43 9.72 -2.32
CA LEU A 254 -3.00 9.60 -2.07
C LEU A 254 -2.35 8.67 -3.10
N THR A 255 -1.22 9.09 -3.64
CA THR A 255 -0.33 8.21 -4.41
C THR A 255 0.53 7.35 -3.47
N VAL A 256 1.11 6.26 -3.97
CA VAL A 256 2.09 5.47 -3.21
C VAL A 256 3.31 6.31 -2.84
N ALA A 257 3.74 7.25 -3.69
CA ALA A 257 4.85 8.15 -3.37
C ALA A 257 4.57 8.98 -2.11
N GLU A 258 3.42 9.66 -2.07
CA GLU A 258 2.97 10.43 -0.91
C GLU A 258 2.73 9.53 0.32
N THR A 259 2.24 8.32 0.11
CA THR A 259 2.07 7.32 1.19
C THR A 259 3.41 6.96 1.82
N LEU A 260 4.47 6.80 1.03
CA LEU A 260 5.82 6.48 1.51
C LEU A 260 6.49 7.67 2.21
N GLU A 261 6.23 8.89 1.77
CA GLU A 261 6.66 10.11 2.47
C GLU A 261 5.95 10.23 3.83
N LEU A 262 4.63 10.06 3.83
CA LEU A 262 3.82 10.05 5.04
C LEU A 262 4.28 8.96 6.02
N ARG A 263 4.61 7.77 5.51
CA ARG A 263 5.17 6.67 6.31
C ARG A 263 6.44 7.10 7.04
N ALA A 264 7.39 7.71 6.34
CA ALA A 264 8.65 8.17 6.93
C ALA A 264 8.41 9.18 8.06
N ASP A 265 7.40 10.04 7.92
CA ASP A 265 7.06 11.04 8.93
C ASP A 265 6.43 10.43 10.19
N ILE A 266 5.70 9.32 10.07
CA ILE A 266 4.94 8.72 11.17
C ILE A 266 5.62 7.51 11.81
N GLU A 267 6.73 7.03 11.25
CA GLU A 267 7.45 5.82 11.67
C GLU A 267 7.74 5.79 13.18
N THR A 268 8.12 6.95 13.75
CA THR A 268 8.44 7.07 15.19
C THR A 268 7.24 6.80 16.11
N TYR A 269 6.01 6.92 15.60
CA TYR A 269 4.77 6.70 16.37
C TYR A 269 4.15 5.31 16.12
N LEU A 270 4.65 4.58 15.13
CA LEU A 270 4.02 3.37 14.61
C LEU A 270 3.92 2.25 15.65
N ALA A 271 4.96 2.03 16.45
CA ALA A 271 4.94 1.01 17.50
C ALA A 271 3.82 1.25 18.52
N ARG A 272 3.61 2.50 18.94
CA ARG A 272 2.56 2.87 19.91
C ARG A 272 1.17 2.74 19.31
N PHE A 273 1.04 3.13 18.04
CA PHE A 273 -0.19 2.98 17.28
C PHE A 273 -0.56 1.50 17.14
N ARG A 274 0.39 0.63 16.76
CA ARG A 274 0.19 -0.83 16.71
C ARG A 274 -0.28 -1.39 18.06
N SER A 275 0.34 -0.98 19.17
CA SER A 275 -0.12 -1.37 20.50
C SER A 275 -1.54 -0.87 20.84
N ALA A 276 -1.93 0.32 20.36
CA ALA A 276 -3.29 0.82 20.55
C ALA A 276 -4.31 0.03 19.70
N MET A 277 -3.97 -0.28 18.45
CA MET A 277 -4.82 -1.09 17.57
C MET A 277 -5.03 -2.48 18.12
N LEU A 278 -3.99 -3.12 18.66
CA LEU A 278 -4.09 -4.40 19.37
C LEU A 278 -5.16 -4.34 20.46
N ARG A 279 -5.04 -3.39 21.40
CA ARG A 279 -6.02 -3.22 22.50
C ARG A 279 -7.43 -2.92 22.01
N LEU A 280 -7.58 -2.06 21.00
CA LEU A 280 -8.90 -1.74 20.46
C LEU A 280 -9.53 -2.95 19.76
N SER A 281 -8.72 -3.73 19.04
CA SER A 281 -9.19 -4.92 18.32
C SER A 281 -9.67 -6.05 19.24
N GLU A 282 -9.20 -6.11 20.49
CA GLU A 282 -9.70 -7.05 21.50
C GLU A 282 -11.21 -6.87 21.79
N THR A 283 -11.76 -5.70 21.48
CA THR A 283 -13.20 -5.42 21.66
C THR A 283 -14.06 -5.93 20.50
N ALA A 284 -13.45 -6.20 19.34
CA ALA A 284 -14.13 -6.70 18.15
C ALA A 284 -14.42 -8.21 18.29
N ARG A 285 -15.69 -8.60 18.12
CA ARG A 285 -16.12 -9.99 18.20
C ARG A 285 -16.03 -10.66 16.85
N SER A 286 -16.36 -9.92 15.79
CA SER A 286 -16.33 -10.38 14.41
C SER A 286 -14.91 -10.53 13.87
N GLU A 287 -14.74 -11.41 12.89
CA GLU A 287 -13.50 -11.55 12.12
C GLU A 287 -13.44 -10.56 10.95
N SER A 288 -12.27 -10.31 10.38
CA SER A 288 -12.10 -9.27 9.34
C SER A 288 -12.90 -9.52 8.05
N TRP A 289 -13.32 -10.76 7.79
CA TRP A 289 -14.16 -11.17 6.66
C TRP A 289 -15.67 -11.18 6.96
N ASP A 290 -16.06 -10.96 8.22
CA ASP A 290 -17.47 -10.92 8.60
C ASP A 290 -18.08 -9.53 8.31
N PRO A 291 -19.31 -9.45 7.77
CA PRO A 291 -19.97 -8.16 7.50
C PRO A 291 -20.09 -7.26 8.75
N ASP A 292 -20.33 -7.88 9.90
CA ASP A 292 -20.50 -7.19 11.18
C ASP A 292 -19.21 -6.46 11.64
N PHE A 293 -18.04 -6.89 11.16
CA PHE A 293 -16.77 -6.26 11.51
C PHE A 293 -16.72 -4.79 11.10
N LEU A 294 -17.27 -4.42 9.95
CA LEU A 294 -17.33 -3.01 9.52
C LEU A 294 -18.17 -2.16 10.48
N HIS A 295 -19.24 -2.74 11.02
CA HIS A 295 -20.07 -2.06 12.01
C HIS A 295 -19.34 -1.92 13.35
N GLU A 296 -18.61 -2.95 13.78
CA GLU A 296 -17.78 -2.88 14.99
C GLU A 296 -16.65 -1.85 14.84
N VAL A 297 -16.01 -1.75 13.68
CA VAL A 297 -15.00 -0.71 13.37
C VAL A 297 -15.60 0.69 13.50
N GLU A 298 -16.83 0.92 12.99
CA GLU A 298 -17.54 2.21 13.18
C GLU A 298 -17.75 2.51 14.66
N GLN A 299 -18.20 1.52 15.44
CA GLN A 299 -18.41 1.71 16.88
C GLN A 299 -17.12 2.02 17.63
N ILE A 300 -16.03 1.30 17.33
CA ILE A 300 -14.70 1.56 17.90
C ILE A 300 -14.25 2.97 17.51
N PHE A 301 -14.48 3.38 16.26
CA PHE A 301 -14.13 4.71 15.80
C PHE A 301 -14.86 5.80 16.59
N LEU A 302 -16.19 5.73 16.67
CA LEU A 302 -17.01 6.75 17.33
C LEU A 302 -16.80 6.79 18.85
N ARG A 303 -16.54 5.64 19.49
CA ARG A 303 -16.44 5.53 20.95
C ARG A 303 -15.04 5.78 21.49
N GLU A 304 -14.01 5.39 20.77
CA GLU A 304 -12.62 5.36 21.28
C GLU A 304 -11.67 6.21 20.43
N VAL A 305 -11.69 6.03 19.10
CA VAL A 305 -10.72 6.69 18.21
C VAL A 305 -11.00 8.18 18.09
N GLN A 306 -12.21 8.55 17.67
CA GLN A 306 -12.60 9.93 17.45
C GLN A 306 -12.47 10.77 18.75
N PRO A 307 -13.01 10.33 19.91
CA PRO A 307 -12.81 11.07 21.16
C PRO A 307 -11.34 11.17 21.55
N GLY A 308 -10.56 10.09 21.37
CA GLY A 308 -9.13 10.11 21.67
C GLY A 308 -8.33 11.07 20.78
N VAL A 309 -8.74 11.24 19.52
CA VAL A 309 -8.17 12.24 18.61
C VAL A 309 -8.59 13.65 19.01
N ASP A 310 -9.85 13.86 19.37
CA ASP A 310 -10.36 15.16 19.82
C ASP A 310 -9.67 15.62 21.12
N ASP A 311 -9.39 14.70 22.04
CA ASP A 311 -8.61 14.96 23.25
C ASP A 311 -7.16 15.39 22.94
N ILE A 312 -6.53 14.75 21.96
CA ILE A 312 -5.20 15.14 21.47
C ILE A 312 -5.27 16.56 20.88
N GLN A 313 -6.27 16.84 20.04
CA GLN A 313 -6.47 18.16 19.45
C GLN A 313 -6.71 19.23 20.52
N ALA A 314 -7.54 18.95 21.52
CA ALA A 314 -7.84 19.86 22.63
C ALA A 314 -6.56 20.19 23.41
N LYS A 315 -5.77 19.17 23.79
CA LYS A 315 -4.48 19.37 24.46
C LYS A 315 -3.52 20.21 23.61
N LEU A 316 -3.40 19.93 22.31
CA LEU A 316 -2.56 20.72 21.40
C LEU A 316 -3.05 22.17 21.24
N ARG A 317 -4.38 22.40 21.22
CA ARG A 317 -4.98 23.75 21.14
C ARG A 317 -4.75 24.55 22.41
N ASP A 318 -4.95 23.97 23.59
CA ASP A 318 -4.64 24.61 24.87
C ASP A 318 -3.17 25.04 24.94
N HIS A 319 -2.26 24.19 24.45
CA HIS A 319 -0.84 24.52 24.37
C HIS A 319 -0.47 25.56 23.30
N ARG A 320 -1.27 25.72 22.22
CA ARG A 320 -1.10 26.79 21.23
C ARG A 320 -1.70 28.12 21.71
N LEU A 321 -2.85 28.09 22.38
CA LEU A 321 -3.53 29.27 22.91
C LEU A 321 -2.67 29.93 24.01
N THR A 322 -2.10 29.14 24.92
CA THR A 322 -1.12 29.64 25.91
C THR A 322 0.10 30.30 25.26
N ARG A 323 0.59 29.79 24.12
CA ARG A 323 1.66 30.45 23.34
C ARG A 323 1.21 31.80 22.75
N THR A 324 -0.01 31.91 22.26
CA THR A 324 -0.54 33.17 21.69
C THR A 324 -0.79 34.20 22.78
N LEU A 325 -1.34 33.81 23.93
CA LEU A 325 -1.53 34.68 25.09
C LEU A 325 -0.19 35.13 25.66
N TYR A 326 0.79 34.23 25.79
CA TYR A 326 2.15 34.58 26.22
C TYR A 326 2.83 35.55 25.24
N ARG A 327 2.75 35.31 23.93
CA ARG A 327 3.26 36.26 22.94
C ARG A 327 2.52 37.59 22.97
N ALA A 328 1.20 37.61 23.15
CA ALA A 328 0.42 38.84 23.24
C ALA A 328 0.78 39.68 24.48
N ILE A 329 1.14 39.03 25.59
CA ILE A 329 1.54 39.70 26.85
C ILE A 329 2.99 40.22 26.77
N TYR A 330 3.88 39.53 26.06
CA TYR A 330 5.32 39.86 26.03
C TYR A 330 5.82 40.50 24.73
N ALA A 331 5.02 40.56 23.66
CA ALA A 331 5.39 41.23 22.41
C ALA A 331 5.12 42.74 22.43
N THR A 332 4.68 43.31 23.56
CA THR A 332 4.59 44.78 23.71
C THR A 332 5.94 45.30 24.20
N PRO A 333 6.71 46.06 23.39
CA PRO A 333 7.83 46.82 23.91
C PRO A 333 7.28 47.82 24.92
N SER A 334 7.98 47.97 26.03
CA SER A 334 7.64 48.65 27.29
C SER A 334 7.22 50.13 27.24
N THR A 335 6.66 50.64 26.16
CA THR A 335 6.19 52.02 26.07
C THR A 335 4.90 52.14 25.27
N GLN A 336 3.79 51.61 25.82
CA GLN A 336 2.50 52.28 25.92
C GLN A 336 1.43 51.26 26.34
N LYS A 337 0.62 51.67 27.31
CA LYS A 337 -0.56 50.96 27.80
C LYS A 337 -1.53 50.75 26.64
N ALA A 338 -1.59 49.55 26.08
CA ALA A 338 -2.69 49.10 25.24
C ALA A 338 -3.47 48.04 26.00
N ALA A 339 -4.64 48.44 26.51
CA ALA A 339 -5.61 47.53 27.07
C ALA A 339 -6.11 46.60 25.96
N ILE A 340 -5.88 45.30 26.10
CA ILE A 340 -6.60 44.31 25.31
C ILE A 340 -8.01 44.22 25.90
N ALA A 341 -8.93 45.00 25.35
CA ALA A 341 -10.35 44.91 25.63
C ALA A 341 -10.94 43.79 24.75
N ILE A 342 -11.30 42.66 25.36
CA ILE A 342 -12.22 41.71 24.73
C ILE A 342 -13.62 42.28 24.92
N THR A 343 -14.14 42.98 23.92
CA THR A 343 -15.54 43.41 23.87
C THR A 343 -16.42 42.24 23.44
N ILE A 344 -17.08 41.59 24.40
CA ILE A 344 -18.29 40.82 24.12
C ILE A 344 -19.44 41.84 24.09
N ALA A 345 -20.05 42.02 22.92
CA ALA A 345 -21.19 42.91 22.78
C ALA A 345 -22.46 42.29 23.40
N ASN A 346 -23.10 43.08 24.27
CA ASN A 346 -24.49 43.01 24.74
C ASN A 346 -24.87 42.02 25.86
N ALA A 347 -24.64 42.42 27.11
CA ALA A 347 -25.65 42.33 28.19
C ALA A 347 -25.25 43.24 29.38
N PRO A 348 -26.16 44.06 29.94
CA PRO A 348 -25.85 44.98 31.04
C PRO A 348 -26.05 44.27 32.39
N LEU A 349 -25.12 43.42 32.79
CA LEU A 349 -25.03 42.90 34.16
C LEU A 349 -23.66 42.25 34.32
N VAL A 350 -22.75 42.92 35.02
CA VAL A 350 -21.85 42.39 36.07
C VAL A 350 -20.94 43.55 36.50
N ALA A 351 -21.45 44.40 37.39
CA ALA A 351 -20.66 45.38 38.13
C ALA A 351 -20.08 44.78 39.43
N LYS A 352 -19.64 43.51 39.42
CA LYS A 352 -19.31 42.80 40.67
C LYS A 352 -18.08 41.89 40.74
N TYR A 353 -17.15 41.94 39.79
CA TYR A 353 -15.87 41.24 39.98
C TYR A 353 -14.67 42.08 39.51
N VAL A 354 -14.24 42.99 40.38
CA VAL A 354 -12.86 43.51 40.43
C VAL A 354 -12.27 43.11 41.78
N ALA A 355 -11.59 41.96 41.79
CA ALA A 355 -10.62 41.50 42.80
C ALA A 355 -10.09 40.15 42.25
N ALA A 356 -8.80 39.85 42.12
CA ALA A 356 -7.60 40.48 42.61
C ALA A 356 -6.41 40.09 41.71
N VAL A 357 -5.50 41.04 41.49
CA VAL A 357 -4.10 40.79 41.17
C VAL A 357 -3.32 41.20 42.42
N TYR A 358 -2.79 40.23 43.17
CA TYR A 358 -1.63 40.44 44.06
C TYR A 358 -1.01 39.08 44.41
N ALA A 359 0.00 38.68 43.62
CA ALA A 359 1.15 37.88 44.04
C ALA A 359 2.17 37.83 42.88
N ALA A 360 2.93 38.91 42.70
CA ALA A 360 4.09 38.94 41.81
C ALA A 360 5.31 39.49 42.56
N ILE A 361 5.73 38.77 43.60
CA ILE A 361 7.14 38.71 44.02
C ILE A 361 7.49 37.23 44.06
N GLY A 362 8.24 36.77 43.06
CA GLY A 362 8.78 35.43 42.96
C GLY A 362 8.48 34.75 41.63
N LEU A 363 9.47 34.74 40.73
CA LEU A 363 9.92 33.59 39.90
C LEU A 363 10.73 34.06 38.69
N ALA A 364 11.99 34.41 38.92
CA ALA A 364 13.03 34.45 37.88
C ALA A 364 13.73 33.07 37.71
N SER A 365 13.12 31.98 38.20
CA SER A 365 13.64 30.60 38.11
C SER A 365 12.70 29.61 37.41
N ALA A 366 11.60 30.08 36.80
CA ALA A 366 10.60 29.23 36.14
C ALA A 366 10.89 28.95 34.65
N THR A 367 11.82 29.64 33.99
CA THR A 367 11.95 29.58 32.52
C THR A 367 12.49 28.25 31.99
N MET A 368 13.36 27.57 32.73
CA MET A 368 13.83 26.21 32.36
C MET A 368 12.83 25.13 32.78
N ARG A 369 12.23 25.24 33.98
CA ARG A 369 11.26 24.25 34.46
C ARG A 369 9.96 24.29 33.66
N GLU A 370 9.49 25.45 33.21
CA GLU A 370 8.30 25.54 32.36
C GLU A 370 8.58 25.07 30.93
N PHE A 371 9.79 25.27 30.39
CA PHE A 371 10.16 24.69 29.09
C PHE A 371 10.26 23.16 29.18
N ASP A 372 10.83 22.62 30.26
CA ASP A 372 10.88 21.18 30.50
C ASP A 372 9.51 20.58 30.75
N VAL A 373 8.67 21.22 31.57
CA VAL A 373 7.25 20.80 31.79
C VAL A 373 6.48 20.85 30.48
N ARG A 374 6.76 21.82 29.61
CA ARG A 374 6.16 21.95 28.28
C ARG A 374 6.64 20.88 27.30
N GLN A 375 7.94 20.59 27.26
CA GLN A 375 8.47 19.49 26.46
C GLN A 375 7.91 18.15 26.93
N ARG A 376 7.76 17.98 28.25
CA ARG A 376 7.11 16.81 28.84
C ARG A 376 5.64 16.71 28.46
N ALA A 377 4.87 17.80 28.52
CA ALA A 377 3.46 17.79 28.11
C ALA A 377 3.27 17.48 26.61
N LEU A 378 4.12 18.06 25.74
CA LEU A 378 4.11 17.72 24.31
C LEU A 378 4.60 16.28 24.07
N GLN A 379 5.56 15.80 24.85
CA GLN A 379 5.96 14.40 24.83
C GLN A 379 4.81 13.50 25.28
N GLU A 380 4.07 13.82 26.34
CA GLU A 380 2.93 13.05 26.82
C GLU A 380 1.84 12.93 25.75
N VAL A 381 1.53 14.02 25.03
CA VAL A 381 0.59 13.98 23.90
C VAL A 381 1.14 13.10 22.76
N ARG A 382 2.42 13.23 22.42
CA ARG A 382 3.08 12.39 21.40
C ARG A 382 3.21 10.92 21.79
N GLN A 383 3.14 10.62 23.09
CA GLN A 383 3.16 9.26 23.62
C GLN A 383 1.78 8.59 23.55
N HIS A 384 0.71 9.34 23.24
CA HIS A 384 -0.63 8.80 23.10
C HIS A 384 -0.70 7.80 21.93
N GLY A 385 -1.36 6.66 22.13
CA GLY A 385 -1.45 5.59 21.13
C GLY A 385 -2.11 6.01 19.82
N LEU A 386 -3.03 6.99 19.87
CA LEU A 386 -3.74 7.53 18.71
C LEU A 386 -3.07 8.78 18.10
N PHE A 387 -1.91 9.19 18.60
CA PHE A 387 -1.19 10.37 18.08
C PHE A 387 -0.82 10.23 16.61
N LEU A 388 -0.43 9.03 16.17
CA LEU A 388 -0.18 8.74 14.76
C LEU A 388 -1.40 9.06 13.90
N TYR A 389 -2.57 8.58 14.30
CA TYR A 389 -3.81 8.80 13.54
C TYR A 389 -4.12 10.30 13.41
N HIS A 390 -4.01 11.05 14.50
CA HIS A 390 -4.14 12.50 14.49
C HIS A 390 -3.15 13.19 13.52
N GLU A 391 -1.88 12.80 13.56
CA GLU A 391 -0.84 13.39 12.71
C GLU A 391 -1.14 13.16 11.23
N VAL A 392 -1.55 11.94 10.87
CA VAL A 392 -1.96 11.62 9.50
C VAL A 392 -3.19 12.45 9.09
N THR A 393 -4.25 12.49 9.92
CA THR A 393 -5.44 13.30 9.63
C THR A 393 -5.10 14.77 9.41
N THR A 394 -4.18 15.32 10.20
CA THR A 394 -3.77 16.72 10.10
C THR A 394 -3.01 17.01 8.80
N LYS A 395 -2.19 16.07 8.33
CA LYS A 395 -1.44 16.20 7.08
C LYS A 395 -2.31 16.05 5.84
N LEU A 396 -3.34 15.20 5.91
CA LEU A 396 -4.24 14.93 4.78
C LEU A 396 -5.46 15.85 4.71
N GLY A 397 -5.88 16.45 5.83
CA GLY A 397 -6.99 17.41 5.90
C GLY A 397 -6.57 18.88 5.82
N GLY A 398 -5.31 19.15 5.48
CA GLY A 398 -4.72 20.50 5.41
C GLY A 398 -4.98 21.23 4.11
#